data_AF-A0A942S677-F1
#
_entry.id   AF-A0A942S677-F1
#
_cell.length_a   1.000
_cell.length_b   1.000
_cell.length_c   1.000
_cell.angle_alpha   90.00
_cell.angle_beta   90.00
_cell.angle_gamma   90.00
#
_symmetry.space_group_name_H-M   'P 1'
#
loop_
_entity.id
_entity.type
_entity.pdbx_description
1 polymer ?
#
loop_
_entity_poly.entity_id
_entity_poly.type
_entity_poly.pdbx_seq_one_letter_code
_entity_poly.pdbx_strand_id
1 'polypeptide(L)'
;MSYHSVKDDSYFIEQLQQLAVEHPREGFWKCHYRIRNSGEVINHIRLHRVYQQLNLPLRRKHKKRLPERVKESLAVPAHFYTHMEH
;
A
#
# COMPACT_ATOMS: atom_id res chain seq x y z
N MET A 1 -8.16 23.29 -21.81
CA MET A 1 -7.27 24.25 -21.12
C MET A 1 -6.25 23.47 -20.30
N SER A 2 -5.09 23.19 -20.86
CA SER A 2 -4.01 22.42 -20.21
C SER A 2 -3.04 23.39 -19.52
N TYR A 3 -3.10 23.45 -18.19
CA TYR A 3 -2.11 24.17 -17.39
C TYR A 3 -0.72 23.56 -17.61
N HIS A 4 0.17 24.30 -18.28
CA HIS A 4 1.59 24.02 -18.40
C HIS A 4 2.33 24.91 -17.41
N SER A 5 2.91 24.31 -16.37
CA SER A 5 3.81 25.03 -15.48
C SER A 5 5.14 25.19 -16.20
N VAL A 6 5.65 26.42 -16.32
CA VAL A 6 6.95 26.79 -16.95
C VAL A 6 8.16 26.25 -16.17
N LYS A 7 7.92 25.42 -15.15
CA LYS A 7 8.96 24.84 -14.31
C LYS A 7 9.16 23.41 -14.74
N ASP A 8 10.39 23.06 -15.11
CA ASP A 8 10.75 21.70 -15.50
C ASP A 8 10.36 20.71 -14.39
N ASP A 9 9.45 19.79 -14.74
CA ASP A 9 9.07 18.66 -13.90
C ASP A 9 10.04 17.48 -14.06
N SER A 10 10.96 17.55 -15.04
CA SER A 10 11.91 16.50 -15.43
C SER A 10 12.78 16.02 -14.27
N TYR A 11 13.27 16.95 -13.44
CA TYR A 11 14.07 16.60 -12.26
C TYR A 11 13.26 15.78 -11.25
N PHE A 12 12.01 16.16 -10.99
CA PHE A 12 11.15 15.41 -10.07
C PHE A 12 10.66 14.10 -10.66
N ILE A 13 10.54 14.01 -11.99
CA ILE A 13 10.25 12.77 -12.70
C ILE A 13 11.36 11.75 -12.44
N GLU A 14 12.62 12.14 -12.67
CA GLU A 14 13.77 11.26 -12.47
C GLU A 14 13.89 10.83 -11.00
N GLN A 15 13.78 11.78 -10.07
CA GLN A 15 13.82 11.48 -8.64
C GLN A 15 12.68 10.53 -8.20
N LEU A 16 11.46 10.72 -8.70
CA LEU A 16 10.35 9.82 -8.40
C LEU A 16 10.54 8.44 -9.02
N GLN A 17 11.11 8.35 -10.22
CA GLN A 17 11.44 7.08 -10.86
C GLN A 17 12.51 6.31 -10.08
N GLN A 18 13.58 7.00 -9.66
CA GLN A 18 14.63 6.42 -8.84
C GLN A 18 14.07 5.91 -7.50
N LEU A 19 13.28 6.73 -6.80
CA LEU A 19 12.64 6.34 -5.54
C LEU A 19 11.66 5.17 -5.72
N ALA A 20 10.97 5.09 -6.86
CA ALA A 20 10.09 3.96 -7.14
C ALA A 20 10.87 2.64 -7.35
N VAL A 21 12.08 2.70 -7.91
CA VAL A 21 12.97 1.55 -8.07
C VAL A 21 13.61 1.14 -6.74
N GLU A 22 14.13 2.10 -5.99
CA GLU A 22 14.78 1.86 -4.69
C GLU A 22 13.77 1.42 -3.62
N HIS A 23 12.56 1.96 -3.68
CA HIS A 23 11.53 1.80 -2.67
C HIS A 23 10.14 1.47 -3.26
N PRO A 24 9.98 0.31 -3.93
CA PRO A 24 8.74 -0.05 -4.63
C PRO A 24 7.53 -0.29 -3.71
N ARG A 25 7.72 -0.26 -2.39
CA ARG A 25 6.67 -0.36 -1.36
C ARG A 25 6.26 0.98 -0.78
N GLU A 26 6.99 2.05 -1.10
CA GLU A 26 6.75 3.38 -0.58
C GLU A 26 5.80 4.13 -1.50
N GLY A 27 4.67 4.59 -0.94
CA GLY A 27 3.72 5.41 -1.69
C GLY A 27 4.15 6.87 -1.77
N PHE A 28 3.30 7.65 -2.46
CA PHE A 28 3.48 9.07 -2.71
C PHE A 28 4.00 9.88 -1.51
N TRP A 29 3.39 9.76 -0.33
CA TRP A 29 3.77 10.57 0.84
C TRP A 29 5.20 10.34 1.33
N LYS A 30 5.69 9.10 1.22
CA LYS A 30 7.08 8.77 1.58
C LYS A 30 8.06 9.33 0.57
N CYS A 31 7.74 9.22 -0.72
CA CYS A 31 8.54 9.83 -1.79
C CYS A 31 8.59 11.36 -1.63
N HIS A 32 7.45 12.00 -1.35
CA HIS A 32 7.36 13.44 -1.08
C HIS A 32 8.23 13.86 0.12
N TYR A 33 8.18 13.11 1.22
CA TYR A 33 8.99 13.42 2.40
C TYR A 33 10.49 13.25 2.13
N ARG A 34 10.90 12.24 1.34
CA ARG A 34 12.30 12.05 0.95
C ARG A 34 12.83 13.21 0.10
N ILE A 35 12.05 13.65 -0.88
CA ILE A 35 12.39 14.82 -1.71
C ILE A 35 12.48 16.08 -0.83
N ARG A 36 11.61 16.22 0.18
CA ARG A 36 11.72 17.32 1.13
C ARG A 36 12.98 17.23 2.00
N ASN A 37 13.38 16.02 2.40
CA ASN A 37 14.59 15.80 3.18
C ASN A 37 15.87 16.04 2.38
N SER A 38 15.85 15.91 1.05
CA SER A 38 16.98 16.30 0.19
C SER A 38 17.10 17.82 0.01
N GLY A 39 16.26 18.62 0.70
CA GLY A 39 16.30 20.08 0.66
C GLY A 39 15.36 20.71 -0.36
N GLU A 40 14.62 19.91 -1.14
CA GLU A 40 13.76 20.40 -2.21
C GLU A 40 12.35 20.74 -1.68
N VAL A 41 11.97 22.01 -1.76
CA VAL A 41 10.65 22.48 -1.32
C VAL A 41 9.71 22.50 -2.52
N ILE A 42 9.07 21.37 -2.81
CA ILE A 42 8.03 21.25 -3.83
C ILE A 42 6.63 21.21 -3.21
N ASN A 43 5.66 21.87 -3.85
CA ASN A 43 4.26 21.72 -3.48
C ASN A 43 3.79 20.29 -3.81
N HIS A 44 3.25 19.59 -2.80
CA HIS A 44 2.70 18.25 -2.94
C HIS A 44 1.65 18.12 -4.05
N ILE A 45 0.88 19.16 -4.37
CA ILE A 45 -0.08 19.14 -5.49
C ILE A 45 0.65 18.94 -6.83
N ARG A 46 1.77 19.65 -7.03
CA ARG A 46 2.58 19.53 -8.24
C ARG A 46 3.25 18.15 -8.31
N LEU A 47 3.86 17.72 -7.22
CA LEU A 47 4.49 16.40 -7.15
C LEU A 47 3.46 15.26 -7.37
N HIS A 48 2.24 15.42 -6.86
CA HIS A 48 1.17 14.44 -7.03
C HIS A 48 0.72 14.32 -8.49
N ARG A 49 0.69 15.43 -9.24
CA ARG A 49 0.42 15.39 -10.69
C ARG A 49 1.48 14.60 -11.44
N VAL A 50 2.75 14.86 -11.16
CA VAL A 50 3.87 14.13 -11.76
C VAL A 50 3.82 12.65 -11.38
N TYR A 51 3.56 12.35 -10.11
CA TYR A 51 3.40 10.98 -9.62
C TYR A 51 2.26 10.22 -10.32
N GLN A 52 1.11 10.88 -10.56
CA GLN A 52 0.00 10.30 -11.32
C GLN A 52 0.36 10.09 -12.79
N GLN A 53 1.06 11.04 -13.42
CA GLN A 53 1.49 10.92 -14.82
C GLN A 53 2.46 9.76 -15.01
N LEU A 54 3.32 9.48 -14.03
CA LEU A 54 4.24 8.35 -14.06
C LEU A 54 3.53 7.00 -13.88
N ASN A 55 2.23 7.01 -13.54
CA ASN A 55 1.37 5.85 -13.37
C ASN A 55 2.08 4.68 -12.67
N LEU A 56 2.89 5.01 -11.66
CA LEU A 56 3.74 4.05 -10.94
C LEU A 56 2.80 3.07 -10.24
N PRO A 57 2.75 1.79 -10.69
CA PRO A 57 1.86 0.83 -10.07
C PRO A 57 2.49 0.43 -8.75
N LEU A 58 2.12 1.13 -7.67
CA LEU A 58 2.41 0.68 -6.31
C LEU A 58 1.58 -0.57 -6.06
N ARG A 59 2.03 -1.72 -6.58
CA ARG A 59 1.32 -2.98 -6.46
C ARG A 59 1.42 -3.44 -5.01
N ARG A 60 0.45 -3.01 -4.19
CA ARG A 60 0.22 -3.55 -2.86
C ARG A 60 0.00 -5.05 -3.04
N LYS A 61 0.96 -5.89 -2.62
CA LYS A 61 0.71 -7.33 -2.46
C LYS A 61 -0.33 -7.45 -1.34
N HIS A 62 -1.60 -7.62 -1.72
CA HIS A 62 -2.65 -7.90 -0.75
C HIS A 62 -2.24 -9.15 0.03
N LYS A 63 -2.45 -9.16 1.35
CA LYS A 63 -2.26 -10.38 2.14
C LYS A 63 -3.16 -11.45 1.49
N LYS A 64 -2.58 -12.56 1.01
CA LYS A 64 -3.37 -13.69 0.54
C LYS A 64 -4.24 -14.12 1.73
N ARG A 65 -5.55 -14.24 1.52
CA ARG A 65 -6.43 -14.80 2.56
C ARG A 65 -5.87 -16.17 2.92
N LEU A 66 -5.69 -16.44 4.21
CA LEU A 66 -5.45 -17.80 4.65
C LEU A 66 -6.67 -18.63 4.20
N PRO A 67 -6.46 -19.87 3.72
CA PRO A 67 -7.57 -20.74 3.38
C PRO A 67 -8.51 -20.85 4.58
N GLU A 68 -9.82 -20.90 4.30
CA GLU A 68 -10.83 -20.96 5.34
C GLU A 68 -10.60 -22.20 6.21
N ARG A 69 -10.50 -21.99 7.53
CA ARG A 69 -10.34 -23.08 8.49
C ARG A 69 -11.57 -23.96 8.39
N VAL A 70 -11.40 -25.21 7.94
CA VAL A 70 -12.48 -26.21 7.96
C VAL A 70 -12.92 -26.35 9.41
N LYS A 71 -14.17 -25.96 9.70
CA LYS A 71 -14.77 -26.15 11.02
C LYS A 71 -15.19 -27.61 11.11
N GLU A 72 -14.36 -28.44 11.73
CA GLU A 72 -14.77 -29.79 12.09
C GLU A 72 -15.94 -29.70 13.08
N SER A 73 -17.02 -30.43 12.77
CA SER A 73 -18.18 -30.53 13.64
C SER A 73 -17.76 -31.24 14.92
N LEU A 74 -17.85 -30.57 16.07
CA LEU A 74 -17.68 -31.22 17.36
C LEU A 74 -18.81 -32.26 17.49
N ALA A 75 -18.43 -33.55 17.53
CA ALA A 75 -19.37 -34.63 17.75
C ALA A 75 -19.94 -34.48 19.17
N VAL A 76 -21.23 -34.13 19.26
CA VAL A 76 -21.96 -34.11 20.53
C VAL A 76 -22.32 -35.56 20.86
N PRO A 77 -21.96 -36.09 22.04
CA PRO A 77 -22.35 -37.43 22.44
C PRO A 77 -23.89 -37.51 22.55
N ALA A 78 -24.47 -38.57 21.98
CA ALA A 78 -25.93 -38.77 21.96
C ALA A 78 -26.53 -39.00 23.35
N HIS A 79 -25.71 -39.36 24.34
CA HIS A 79 -26.14 -39.63 25.70
C HIS A 79 -25.18 -38.97 26.68
N PHE A 80 -25.68 -38.00 27.43
CA PHE A 80 -25.01 -37.52 28.63
C PHE A 80 -25.33 -38.55 29.72
N TYR A 81 -24.37 -39.43 30.04
CA TYR A 81 -24.53 -40.27 31.22
C TYR A 81 -24.45 -39.36 32.45
N THR A 82 -25.59 -38.83 32.89
CA THR A 82 -25.76 -38.48 34.29
C THR A 82 -25.49 -39.76 35.06
N HIS A 83 -24.42 -39.76 35.86
CA HIS A 83 -24.23 -40.75 36.92
C HIS A 83 -25.44 -40.67 37.85
N MET A 84 -26.48 -41.43 37.54
CA MET A 84 -27.43 -41.91 38.52
C MET A 84 -26.87 -43.18 39.12
N GLU A 85 -27.21 -43.37 40.39
CA GLU A 85 -26.88 -44.49 41.30
C GLU A 85 -25.63 -44.16 42.15
N HIS A 86 -25.70 -44.10 43.48
CA HIS A 86 -26.71 -44.60 44.41
C HIS A 86 -26.59 -43.91 45.78
#